data_AF-A0A9D9ZMV2-F1
#
_entry.id   AF-A0A9D9ZMV2-F1
#
_cell.length_a   1.000
_cell.length_b   1.000
_cell.length_c   1.000
_cell.angle_alpha   90.00
_cell.angle_beta   90.00
_cell.angle_gamma   90.00
#
_symmetry.space_group_name_H-M   'P 1'
#
loop_
_entity.id
_entity.type
_entity.pdbx_description
1 polymer ?
#
loop_
_entity_poly.entity_id
_entity_poly.type
_entity_poly.pdbx_seq_one_letter_code
_entity_poly.pdbx_strand_id
1 'polypeptide(L)' 'MELSEKIIELLKKSEPMKLGEISEYLAEDKKEVDKILKKLKTEGEITSPKRCFYSI' A
#
# COMPACT_ATOMS: atom_id res chain seq x y z
N MET A 1 4.27 1.98 15.53
CA MET A 1 3.97 2.41 14.16
C MET A 1 3.95 1.17 13.32
N GLU A 2 2.75 0.71 12.98
CA GLU A 2 2.62 -0.46 12.12
C GLU A 2 2.84 -0.06 10.66
N LEU A 3 3.38 -0.98 9.87
CA LEU A 3 3.62 -0.77 8.44
C LEU A 3 2.31 -0.52 7.66
N SER A 4 1.20 -1.09 8.13
CA SER A 4 -0.18 -0.83 7.66
C SER A 4 -0.55 0.65 7.74
N GLU A 5 -0.41 1.27 8.91
CA GLU A 5 -0.72 2.69 9.09
C GLU A 5 0.12 3.58 8.16
N LYS A 6 1.42 3.28 8.02
CA LYS A 6 2.32 4.02 7.12
C LYS A 6 1.86 3.92 5.66
N ILE A 7 1.45 2.73 5.21
CA ILE A 7 0.92 2.51 3.86
C ILE A 7 -0.37 3.31 3.65
N ILE A 8 -1.29 3.29 4.62
CA ILE A 8 -2.55 4.02 4.55
C ILE A 8 -2.29 5.52 4.50
N GLU A 9 -1.44 6.06 5.39
CA GLU A 9 -1.09 7.48 5.39
C GLU A 9 -0.40 7.92 4.10
N LEU A 10 0.49 7.07 3.57
CA LEU A 10 1.13 7.30 2.27
C LEU A 10 0.07 7.37 1.18
N LEU A 11 -0.77 6.33 1.04
CA LEU A 11 -1.81 6.25 0.02
C LEU A 11 -2.86 7.36 0.14
N LYS A 12 -3.13 7.85 1.35
CA LYS A 12 -4.10 8.93 1.61
C LYS A 12 -3.57 10.31 1.21
N LYS A 13 -2.25 10.51 1.24
CA LYS A 13 -1.58 11.73 0.81
C LYS A 13 -1.08 11.67 -0.64
N SER A 14 -1.05 10.48 -1.22
CA SER A 14 -0.49 10.20 -2.54
C SER A 14 -1.58 9.89 -3.55
N GLU A 15 -1.25 10.03 -4.83
CA GLU A 15 -2.01 9.39 -5.91
C GLU A 15 -1.86 7.86 -5.84
N PRO A 16 -2.68 7.08 -6.58
CA PRO A 16 -2.56 5.63 -6.58
C PRO A 16 -1.12 5.21 -6.88
N MET A 17 -0.51 4.45 -5.98
CA MET A 17 0.89 4.03 -6.08
C MET A 17 1.01 2.53 -6.32
N LYS A 18 2.10 2.13 -6.97
CA LYS A 18 2.42 0.71 -7.17
C LYS A 18 3.10 0.12 -5.95
N LEU A 19 3.03 -1.21 -5.82
CA LEU A 19 3.76 -1.97 -4.80
C LEU A 19 5.25 -1.56 -4.69
N GLY A 20 5.91 -1.39 -5.84
CA GLY A 20 7.32 -0.99 -5.90
C GLY A 20 7.56 0.41 -5.34
N GLU A 21 6.71 1.37 -5.70
CA GLU A 21 6.80 2.74 -5.20
C GLU A 21 6.56 2.81 -3.70
N ILE A 22 5.55 2.09 -3.20
CA ILE A 22 5.25 2.01 -1.76
C ILE A 22 6.43 1.40 -1.00
N SER A 23 7.01 0.31 -1.50
CA SER A 23 8.18 -0.33 -0.89
C SER A 23 9.41 0.58 -0.87
N GLU A 24 9.63 1.36 -1.93
CA GLU A 24 10.75 2.31 -2.01
C GLU A 24 10.52 3.52 -1.10
N TYR A 25 9.30 4.05 -1.05
CA TYR A 25 8.94 5.19 -0.20
C TYR A 25 9.04 4.87 1.29
N LEU A 26 8.61 3.68 1.66
CA LEU A 26 8.66 3.21 3.05
C LEU A 26 10.00 2.59 3.41
N ALA A 27 10.90 2.40 2.43
CA ALA A 27 12.16 1.68 2.54
C ALA A 27 12.00 0.29 3.18
N GLU A 28 10.97 -0.42 2.74
CA GLU A 28 10.51 -1.69 3.32
C GLU A 28 10.49 -2.82 2.30
N ASP A 29 10.52 -4.07 2.78
CA ASP A 29 10.59 -5.22 1.88
C ASP A 29 9.30 -5.35 1.05
N LYS A 30 9.45 -5.52 -0.27
CA LYS A 30 8.33 -5.74 -1.20
C LYS A 30 7.42 -6.87 -0.74
N LYS A 31 7.95 -7.90 -0.08
CA LYS A 31 7.17 -9.02 0.47
C LYS A 31 6.31 -8.60 1.67
N GLU A 32 6.82 -7.74 2.54
CA GLU A 32 6.06 -7.23 3.68
C GLU A 32 4.95 -6.30 3.21
N VAL A 33 5.30 -5.36 2.32
CA VAL A 33 4.36 -4.44 1.70
C VAL A 33 3.26 -5.21 0.93
N ASP A 34 3.60 -6.26 0.18
CA ASP A 34 2.62 -7.13 -0.51
C ASP A 34 1.69 -7.86 0.45
N LYS A 35 2.21 -8.41 1.56
CA LYS A 35 1.38 -9.05 2.59
C LYS A 35 0.37 -8.07 3.19
N ILE A 36 0.82 -6.86 3.52
CA ILE A 36 -0.04 -5.85 4.13
C ILE A 36 -1.06 -5.31 3.12
N LEU A 37 -0.64 -5.00 1.90
CA LEU A 37 -1.56 -4.57 0.85
C LEU A 37 -2.62 -5.64 0.56
N LYS A 38 -2.26 -6.93 0.55
CA LYS A 38 -3.25 -8.02 0.43
C LYS A 38 -4.21 -8.04 1.61
N LYS A 39 -3.73 -7.89 2.85
CA LYS A 39 -4.59 -7.80 4.04
C LYS A 39 -5.56 -6.62 3.93
N LEU A 40 -5.04 -5.41 3.73
CA LEU A 40 -5.83 -4.18 3.61
C LEU A 40 -6.83 -4.26 2.47
N LYS A 41 -6.46 -4.88 1.35
CA LYS A 41 -7.38 -5.11 0.22
C LYS A 41 -8.49 -6.10 0.57
N THR A 42 -8.20 -7.10 1.38
CA THR A 42 -9.18 -8.10 1.84
C THR A 42 -10.12 -7.48 2.89
N GLU A 43 -9.59 -6.59 3.73
CA GLU A 43 -10.35 -5.81 4.73
C GLU A 43 -11.17 -4.68 4.09
N GLY A 44 -10.92 -4.35 2.82
CA GLY A 44 -11.63 -3.31 2.08
C GLY A 44 -11.11 -1.90 2.37
N GLU A 45 -9.97 -1.77 3.03
CA GLU A 45 -9.34 -0.48 3.32
C GLU A 45 -8.68 0.15 2.08
N ILE A 46 -8.16 -0.65 1.15
CA ILE A 46 -7.56 -0.14 -0.10
C ILE A 46 -8.30 -0.66 -1.33
N THR A 47 -8.42 0.19 -2.34
CA THR A 47 -8.93 -0.13 -3.67
C THR A 47 -7.82 -0.15 -4.71
N SER A 48 -8.02 -0.95 -5.77
CA SER A 48 -7.08 -1.06 -6.88
C SER A 48 -7.73 -0.56 -8.16
N PRO A 49 -7.74 0.77 -8.41
CA PRO A 49 -8.40 1.35 -9.57
C PRO A 49 -7.73 0.96 -10.89
N LYS A 50 -6.43 0.62 -10.84
CA LYS A 50 -5.64 0.20 -11.99
C LYS A 50 -4.77 -0.99 -11.60
N ARG A 51 -4.44 -1.85 -12.56
CA ARG A 51 -3.66 -3.07 -12.31
C ARG A 51 -2.33 -2.73 -11.65
N CYS A 52 -2.09 -3.31 -10.47
CA CYS A 52 -0.92 -3.09 -9.61
C CYS A 52 -0.83 -1.70 -8.96
N PHE A 53 -1.90 -0.91 -8.97
CA PHE A 53 -2.00 0.34 -8.23
C PHE A 53 -2.91 0.15 -7.02
N TYR A 54 -2.55 0.79 -5.92
CA TYR A 54 -3.30 0.79 -4.66
C TYR A 54 -3.64 2.23 -4.29
N SER A 55 -4.85 2.45 -3.82
CA SER A 55 -5.40 3.74 -3.39
C SER A 55 -6.30 3.52 -2.18
N ILE A 56 -6.46 4.54 -1.36
CA ILE A 56 -7.60 4.69 -0.43
C ILE A 56 -8.63 5.62 -1.04
#